data_AF-A0A6G0JVE6-F1
#
_entry.id   AF-A0A6G0JVE6-F1
#
_cell.length_a   1.000
_cell.length_b   1.000
_cell.length_c   1.000
_cell.angle_alpha   90.00
_cell.angle_beta   90.00
_cell.angle_gamma   90.00
#
_symmetry.space_group_name_H-M   'P 1'
#
loop_
_entity.id
_entity.type
_entity.pdbx_description
1 polymer ?
#
loop_
_entity_poly.entity_id
_entity_poly.type
_entity_poly.pdbx_seq_one_letter_code
_entity_poly.pdbx_strand_id
1 'polypeptide(L)'
;MTTTRAASPKKEADATFGPMRSTLNRTPLPARRTVADWVTLAVEVGRSQPWASLEEAAQWWCNYSGIQYILLLKISATGIQMRYALYDIATLGTLPAPTASGTFRRRIAAQPPVNVSFDMHRILSIPAYQLLSICVSS
;
A
#
# COMPACT_ATOMS: atom_id res chain seq x y z
N MET A 1 -2.62 -0.83 -12.34
CA MET A 1 -1.41 -0.12 -12.78
C MET A 1 -0.24 -1.08 -12.70
N THR A 2 0.40 -1.42 -13.82
CA THR A 2 1.53 -2.35 -13.84
C THR A 2 2.82 -1.62 -13.49
N THR A 3 3.49 -2.05 -12.41
CA THR A 3 4.76 -1.46 -11.99
C THR A 3 5.95 -2.27 -12.51
N THR A 4 7.02 -1.57 -12.89
CA THR A 4 8.24 -2.16 -13.42
C THR A 4 9.40 -1.95 -12.46
N ARG A 5 10.28 -2.95 -12.34
CA ARG A 5 11.58 -2.84 -11.68
C ARG A 5 12.62 -3.40 -12.65
N ALA A 6 13.73 -2.68 -12.83
CA ALA A 6 14.85 -3.18 -13.61
C ALA A 6 15.31 -4.53 -13.04
N ALA A 7 15.48 -5.53 -13.91
CA ALA A 7 15.82 -6.92 -13.55
C ALA A 7 14.76 -7.70 -12.74
N SER A 8 13.47 -7.35 -12.79
CA SER A 8 12.41 -8.18 -12.18
C SER A 8 11.12 -8.22 -13.01
N PRO A 9 10.32 -9.29 -12.87
CA PRO A 9 9.03 -9.38 -13.53
C PRO A 9 8.14 -8.18 -13.20
N LYS A 10 7.35 -7.76 -14.19
CA LYS A 10 6.29 -6.76 -14.00
C LYS A 10 5.37 -7.25 -12.87
N LYS A 11 5.06 -6.38 -11.91
CA LYS A 11 4.09 -6.68 -10.85
C LYS A 11 2.99 -5.63 -10.84
N GLU A 12 1.77 -6.11 -10.70
CA GLU A 12 0.58 -5.29 -10.52
C GLU A 12 -0.02 -5.68 -9.17
N ALA A 13 -0.22 -4.67 -8.32
CA ALA A 13 -1.00 -4.83 -7.11
C ALA A 13 -2.48 -4.71 -7.44
N ASP A 14 -3.32 -5.27 -6.58
CA ASP A 14 -4.77 -5.15 -6.71
C ASP A 14 -5.23 -3.70 -6.59
N ALA A 15 -4.53 -2.88 -5.79
CA ALA A 15 -4.62 -1.43 -5.84
C ALA A 15 -3.29 -0.75 -5.47
N THR A 16 -3.06 0.42 -6.05
CA THR A 16 -1.91 1.27 -5.75
C THR A 16 -2.35 2.71 -5.57
N PHE A 17 -1.74 3.41 -4.61
CA PHE A 17 -1.95 4.83 -4.38
C PHE A 17 -0.61 5.55 -4.30
N GLY A 18 -0.64 6.83 -4.63
CA GLY A 18 0.53 7.69 -4.61
C GLY A 18 0.24 9.10 -5.10
N PRO A 19 1.27 9.96 -5.13
CA PRO A 19 1.15 11.33 -5.60
C PRO A 19 0.84 11.34 -7.11
N MET A 20 -0.08 12.22 -7.50
CA MET A 20 -0.34 12.51 -8.92
C MET A 20 0.52 13.67 -9.38
N ARG A 21 0.58 13.90 -10.70
CA ARG A 21 1.25 15.08 -11.28
C ARG A 21 0.72 16.39 -10.71
N SER A 22 -0.57 16.44 -10.38
CA SER A 22 -1.26 17.57 -9.75
C SER A 22 -1.07 17.67 -8.24
N THR A 23 -0.46 16.68 -7.56
CA THR A 23 -0.20 16.76 -6.12
C THR A 23 0.87 17.82 -5.85
N LEU A 24 0.46 18.96 -5.31
CA LEU A 24 1.33 20.05 -4.88
C LEU A 24 2.15 19.61 -3.67
N ASN A 25 3.25 20.32 -3.40
CA ASN A 25 4.04 20.16 -2.17
C ASN A 25 4.65 18.75 -1.95
N ARG A 26 4.63 17.90 -2.98
CA ARG A 26 5.29 16.60 -2.91
C ARG A 26 6.82 16.76 -2.88
N THR A 27 7.47 15.82 -2.22
CA THR A 27 8.91 15.63 -2.24
C THR A 27 9.43 15.37 -3.67
N PRO A 28 10.75 15.46 -3.89
CA PRO A 28 11.34 15.06 -5.17
C PRO A 28 11.03 13.59 -5.52
N LEU A 29 10.96 13.28 -6.81
CA LEU A 29 10.66 11.93 -7.27
C LEU A 29 11.70 10.93 -6.75
N PRO A 30 11.27 9.71 -6.38
CA PRO A 30 12.19 8.62 -6.08
C PRO A 30 13.08 8.30 -7.29
N ALA A 31 14.32 7.88 -7.04
CA ALA A 31 15.28 7.60 -8.08
C ALA A 31 14.71 6.61 -9.12
N ARG A 32 14.93 6.91 -10.41
CA ARG A 32 14.49 6.09 -11.56
C ARG A 32 12.97 5.90 -11.67
N ARG A 33 12.16 6.81 -11.09
CA ARG A 33 10.70 6.81 -11.22
C ARG A 33 10.19 8.00 -12.03
N THR A 34 9.04 7.81 -12.65
CA THR A 34 8.19 8.90 -13.15
C THR A 34 7.08 9.15 -12.13
N VAL A 35 6.40 10.31 -12.21
CA VAL A 35 5.23 10.57 -11.35
C VAL A 35 4.13 9.53 -11.60
N ALA A 36 3.96 9.11 -12.85
CA ALA A 36 2.97 8.10 -13.20
C ALA A 36 3.27 6.75 -12.54
N ASP A 37 4.54 6.47 -12.21
CA ASP A 37 5.01 5.25 -11.57
C ASP A 37 5.23 5.39 -10.05
N TRP A 38 4.83 6.50 -9.45
CA TRP A 38 5.09 6.75 -8.04
C TRP A 38 4.02 6.11 -7.15
N VAL A 39 4.37 4.94 -6.60
CA VAL A 39 3.54 4.22 -5.63
C VAL A 39 4.10 4.40 -4.22
N THR A 40 3.26 4.87 -3.30
CA THR A 40 3.57 5.01 -1.86
C THR A 40 2.76 4.03 -1.01
N LEU A 41 1.62 3.56 -1.51
CA LEU A 41 0.82 2.50 -0.89
C LEU A 41 0.49 1.44 -1.92
N ALA A 42 0.83 0.18 -1.61
CA ALA A 42 0.39 -0.99 -2.35
C ALA A 42 -0.60 -1.81 -1.52
N VAL A 43 -1.67 -2.28 -2.16
CA VAL A 43 -2.67 -3.15 -1.56
C VAL A 43 -2.69 -4.47 -2.33
N GLU A 44 -2.53 -5.58 -1.63
CA GLU A 44 -2.55 -6.94 -2.19
C GLU A 44 -3.66 -7.74 -1.51
N VAL A 45 -4.53 -8.36 -2.31
CA VAL A 45 -5.71 -9.08 -1.88
C VAL A 45 -5.64 -10.52 -2.39
N GLY A 46 -5.47 -11.46 -1.46
CA GLY A 46 -5.45 -12.89 -1.78
C GLY A 46 -6.75 -13.59 -1.38
N ARG A 47 -7.23 -14.51 -2.23
CA ARG A 47 -8.30 -15.47 -1.84
C ARG A 47 -7.82 -16.91 -1.88
N SER A 48 -7.25 -17.34 -3.00
CA SER A 48 -6.87 -18.75 -3.21
C SER A 48 -5.43 -19.05 -2.79
N GLN A 49 -4.53 -18.08 -2.88
CA GLN A 49 -3.11 -18.24 -2.52
C GLN A 49 -2.89 -18.32 -1.00
N PRO A 50 -1.82 -18.96 -0.53
CA PRO A 50 -1.46 -18.94 0.89
C PRO A 50 -1.03 -17.53 1.34
N TRP A 51 -1.01 -17.32 2.65
CA TRP A 51 -0.53 -16.06 3.25
C TRP A 51 0.92 -15.76 2.87
N ALA A 52 1.78 -16.79 2.80
CA ALA A 52 3.17 -16.66 2.39
C ALA A 52 3.33 -16.00 1.00
N SER A 53 2.45 -16.30 0.04
CA SER A 53 2.50 -15.64 -1.28
C SER A 53 2.14 -14.16 -1.22
N LEU A 54 1.30 -13.74 -0.26
CA LEU A 54 1.06 -12.32 -0.01
C LEU A 54 2.27 -11.65 0.67
N GLU A 55 2.99 -12.37 1.53
CA GLU A 55 4.23 -11.88 2.14
C GLU A 55 5.36 -11.75 1.10
N GLU A 56 5.46 -12.67 0.15
CA GLU A 56 6.36 -12.54 -1.01
C GLU A 56 6.02 -11.31 -1.86
N ALA A 57 4.72 -11.05 -2.07
CA ALA A 57 4.26 -9.83 -2.74
C ALA A 57 4.65 -8.57 -1.94
N ALA A 58 4.47 -8.58 -0.62
CA ALA A 58 4.92 -7.48 0.25
C ALA A 58 6.43 -7.29 0.18
N GLN A 59 7.22 -8.35 0.18
CA GLN A 59 8.67 -8.27 0.06
C GLN A 59 9.07 -7.69 -1.30
N TRP A 60 8.34 -7.99 -2.38
CA TRP A 60 8.55 -7.35 -3.68
C TRP A 60 8.31 -5.84 -3.60
N TRP A 61 7.17 -5.42 -3.04
CA TRP A 61 6.83 -4.00 -2.85
C TRP A 61 7.77 -3.28 -1.90
N CYS A 62 8.27 -3.95 -0.87
CA CYS A 62 9.24 -3.37 0.08
C CYS A 62 10.54 -2.95 -0.62
N ASN A 63 10.87 -3.56 -1.75
CA ASN A 63 12.00 -3.17 -2.59
C ASN A 63 11.64 -2.10 -3.65
N TYR A 64 10.40 -1.63 -3.69
CA TYR A 64 9.93 -0.63 -4.65
C TYR A 64 10.25 0.78 -4.14
N SER A 65 11.18 1.47 -4.80
CA SER A 65 11.54 2.85 -4.43
C SER A 65 10.31 3.77 -4.44
N GLY A 66 10.05 4.43 -3.32
CA GLY A 66 8.89 5.31 -3.09
C GLY A 66 7.81 4.70 -2.19
N ILE A 67 7.81 3.38 -1.97
CA ILE A 67 6.83 2.73 -1.09
C ILE A 67 6.96 3.24 0.35
N GLN A 68 5.82 3.44 1.00
CA GLN A 68 5.70 3.86 2.41
C GLN A 68 4.85 2.86 3.19
N TYR A 69 3.81 2.31 2.55
CA TYR A 69 2.89 1.37 3.16
C TYR A 69 2.61 0.18 2.24
N ILE A 70 2.41 -0.98 2.85
CA ILE A 70 1.91 -2.17 2.17
C ILE A 70 0.77 -2.74 3.02
N LEU A 71 -0.40 -2.92 2.42
CA LEU A 71 -1.54 -3.55 3.06
C LEU A 71 -1.83 -4.89 2.40
N LEU A 72 -1.72 -5.97 3.18
CA LEU A 72 -2.15 -7.30 2.77
C LEU A 72 -3.56 -7.57 3.30
N LEU A 73 -4.43 -8.10 2.44
CA LEU A 73 -5.72 -8.67 2.81
C LEU A 73 -5.81 -10.11 2.32
N LYS A 74 -6.20 -11.03 3.19
CA LYS A 74 -6.49 -12.42 2.86
C LYS A 74 -7.94 -12.72 3.17
N ILE A 75 -8.69 -13.08 2.13
CA ILE A 75 -10.09 -13.43 2.22
C ILE A 75 -10.20 -14.97 2.22
N SER A 76 -11.05 -15.53 3.09
CA SER A 76 -11.34 -16.97 3.10
C SER A 76 -12.06 -17.40 1.83
N ALA A 77 -12.02 -18.69 1.50
CA ALA A 77 -12.74 -19.23 0.34
C ALA A 77 -14.24 -18.86 0.35
N THR A 78 -14.86 -18.85 1.53
CA THR A 78 -16.27 -18.48 1.74
C THR A 78 -16.54 -16.97 1.75
N GLY A 79 -15.51 -16.11 1.75
CA GLY A 79 -15.69 -14.66 1.86
C GLY A 79 -16.13 -14.17 3.24
N ILE A 80 -16.13 -15.04 4.25
CA ILE A 80 -16.64 -14.73 5.59
C ILE A 80 -15.53 -14.23 6.50
N GLN A 81 -14.33 -14.78 6.40
CA GLN A 81 -13.21 -14.40 7.27
C GLN A 81 -12.16 -13.65 6.45
N MET A 82 -11.67 -12.56 7.02
CA MET A 82 -10.67 -11.69 6.42
C MET A 82 -9.54 -11.50 7.43
N ARG A 83 -8.31 -11.71 6.98
CA ARG A 83 -7.08 -11.39 7.73
C ARG A 83 -6.40 -10.22 7.05
N TYR A 84 -5.84 -9.30 7.81
CA TYR A 84 -5.05 -8.19 7.26
C TYR A 84 -3.73 -8.02 8.00
N ALA A 85 -2.77 -7.39 7.33
CA ALA A 85 -1.51 -6.92 7.90
C ALA A 85 -1.08 -5.64 7.17
N LEU A 86 -0.84 -4.59 7.94
CA LEU A 86 -0.29 -3.32 7.49
C LEU A 86 1.20 -3.26 7.84
N TYR A 87 2.03 -3.02 6.85
CA TYR A 87 3.46 -2.80 6.98
C TYR A 87 3.77 -1.32 6.77
N ASP A 88 4.46 -0.71 7.74
CA ASP A 88 5.03 0.62 7.64
C ASP A 88 6.49 0.51 7.21
N ILE A 89 6.82 0.99 6.00
CA ILE A 89 8.13 0.83 5.40
C ILE A 89 9.00 2.04 5.73
N ALA A 90 9.86 1.88 6.74
CA ALA A 90 10.86 2.89 7.11
C ALA A 90 12.19 2.72 6.33
N THR A 91 12.54 1.49 5.95
CA THR A 91 13.79 1.17 5.24
C THR A 91 13.50 0.31 4.01
N LEU A 92 14.02 0.72 2.85
CA LEU A 92 13.81 0.01 1.60
C LEU A 92 14.46 -1.39 1.64
N GLY A 93 13.72 -2.39 1.16
CA GLY A 93 14.19 -3.77 0.95
C GLY A 93 14.13 -4.69 2.17
N THR A 94 13.95 -4.16 3.38
CA THR A 94 13.74 -4.96 4.59
C THR A 94 12.28 -4.88 5.01
N LEU A 95 11.53 -5.97 4.85
CA LEU A 95 10.13 -6.02 5.27
C LEU A 95 10.07 -6.11 6.81
N PRO A 96 9.51 -5.12 7.51
CA PRO A 96 9.42 -5.15 8.97
C PRO A 96 8.29 -6.06 9.45
N ALA A 97 8.16 -6.21 10.77
CA ALA A 97 6.94 -6.76 11.34
C ALA A 97 5.72 -5.85 11.03
N PRO A 98 4.51 -6.39 10.87
CA PRO A 98 3.31 -5.57 10.67
C PRO A 98 3.06 -4.63 11.85
N THR A 99 2.83 -3.34 11.57
CA THR A 99 2.46 -2.34 12.59
C THR A 99 1.02 -2.53 13.07
N ALA A 100 0.16 -3.08 12.20
CA ALA A 100 -1.19 -3.49 12.56
C ALA A 100 -1.53 -4.79 11.84
N SER A 101 -2.18 -5.72 12.54
CA SER A 101 -2.71 -6.92 11.91
C SER A 101 -3.92 -7.41 12.68
N GLY A 102 -4.74 -8.22 12.02
CA GLY A 102 -5.93 -8.74 12.66
C GLY A 102 -6.69 -9.69 11.76
N THR A 103 -7.71 -10.30 12.35
CA THR A 103 -8.68 -11.13 11.65
C THR A 103 -10.06 -10.70 12.07
N PHE A 104 -10.92 -10.45 11.09
CA PHE A 104 -12.32 -10.13 11.30
C PHE A 104 -13.20 -11.03 10.46
N ARG A 105 -14.48 -11.10 10.82
CA ARG A 105 -15.47 -11.90 10.12
C ARG A 105 -16.63 -11.03 9.70
N ARG A 106 -17.09 -11.21 8.47
CA ARG A 106 -18.36 -10.65 8.02
C ARG A 106 -19.48 -11.33 8.84
N ARG A 107 -20.20 -10.55 9.65
CA ARG A 107 -21.40 -10.98 10.37
C ARG A 107 -22.61 -10.14 9.93
N ILE A 108 -23.81 -10.69 10.14
CA ILE A 108 -25.08 -10.02 9.84
C ILE A 108 -25.39 -8.94 10.90
N ALA A 109 -24.91 -9.11 12.13
CA ALA A 109 -25.03 -8.13 13.21
C ALA A 109 -23.98 -7.01 13.09
N ALA A 110 -24.33 -5.81 13.56
CA ALA A 110 -23.43 -4.66 13.57
C ALA A 110 -22.19 -4.96 14.43
N GLN A 111 -21.02 -5.01 13.78
CA GLN A 111 -19.71 -5.02 14.45
C GLN A 111 -19.05 -3.66 14.28
N PRO A 112 -18.20 -3.25 15.24
CA PRO A 112 -17.38 -2.06 15.05
C PRO A 112 -16.51 -2.23 13.78
N PRO A 113 -16.34 -1.18 12.98
CA PRO A 113 -15.51 -1.23 11.79
C PRO A 113 -14.05 -1.51 12.17
N VAL A 114 -13.37 -2.30 11.35
CA VAL A 114 -11.91 -2.43 11.44
C VAL A 114 -11.31 -1.23 10.73
N ASN A 115 -10.76 -0.30 11.50
CA ASN A 115 -10.13 0.90 10.96
C ASN A 115 -8.63 0.64 10.74
N VAL A 116 -8.17 0.86 9.51
CA VAL A 116 -6.76 0.89 9.15
C VAL A 116 -6.44 2.32 8.74
N SER A 117 -5.61 2.99 9.56
CA SER A 117 -5.29 4.40 9.38
C SER A 117 -3.97 4.56 8.63
N PHE A 118 -3.91 5.58 7.78
CA PHE A 118 -2.70 5.95 7.03
C PHE A 118 -2.42 7.43 7.21
N ASP A 119 -1.14 7.80 7.20
CA ASP A 119 -0.73 9.19 7.11
C ASP A 119 -0.82 9.67 5.65
N MET A 120 -1.71 10.64 5.40
CA MET A 120 -1.89 11.22 4.07
C MET A 120 -0.67 11.99 3.57
N HIS A 121 0.14 12.58 4.46
CA HIS A 121 1.41 13.20 4.06
C HIS A 121 2.32 12.16 3.43
N ARG A 122 2.38 10.96 4.01
CA ARG A 122 3.20 9.87 3.47
C ARG A 122 2.62 9.26 2.20
N ILE A 123 1.30 9.06 2.12
CA ILE A 123 0.65 8.58 0.88
C ILE A 123 0.88 9.57 -0.27
N LEU A 124 0.74 10.87 -0.03
CA LEU A 124 0.92 11.90 -1.05
C LEU A 124 2.38 12.37 -1.19
N SER A 125 3.31 11.76 -0.44
CA SER A 125 4.72 12.15 -0.38
C SER A 125 4.94 13.64 -0.10
N ILE A 126 4.06 14.26 0.68
CA ILE A 126 4.14 15.65 1.15
C ILE A 126 4.86 15.64 2.51
N PRO A 127 5.82 16.54 2.79
CA PRO A 127 6.43 16.63 4.11
C PRO A 127 5.39 16.90 5.21
N ALA A 128 5.59 16.36 6.42
CA ALA A 128 4.61 16.45 7.51
C ALA A 128 4.24 17.90 7.92
N TYR A 129 5.14 18.86 7.71
CA TYR A 129 4.93 20.27 8.03
C TYR A 129 4.30 21.09 6.88
N GLN A 130 4.10 20.49 5.71
CA GLN A 130 3.49 21.16 4.56
C GLN A 130 2.01 20.81 4.45
N LEU A 131 1.19 21.78 4.06
CA LEU A 131 -0.25 21.56 3.93
C LEU A 131 -0.59 20.49 2.89
N LEU A 132 -1.58 19.66 3.23
CA LEU A 132 -2.28 18.78 2.29
C LEU A 132 -3.14 19.65 1.34
N SER A 133 -2.49 20.29 0.38
CA SER A 133 -3.19 21.06 -0.63
C SER A 133 -3.73 20.11 -1.71
N ILE A 134 -5.04 19.88 -1.68
CA ILE A 134 -5.76 19.23 -2.77
C ILE A 134 -5.98 20.28 -3.85
N CYS A 135 -5.45 20.06 -5.06
CA CYS A 135 -5.89 20.84 -6.21
C CYS A 135 -7.36 20.51 -6.48
N VAL A 136 -8.21 21.53 -6.40
CA VAL A 136 -9.55 21.51 -6.99
C VAL A 136 -9.35 21.34 -8.48
N SER A 137 -9.81 20.22 -9.04
CA SER A 137 -9.91 20.06 -10.49
C SER A 137 -10.95 21.06 -11.00
N SER A 138 -10.52 22.06 -11.77
CA SER A 138 -11.39 22.85 -12.66
C SER A 138 -11.74 22.05 -13.91
#